data_AF-A0A7Z9VVR8-F1
#
_entry.id   AF-A0A7Z9VVR8-F1
#
_cell.length_a   1.000
_cell.length_b   1.000
_cell.length_c   1.000
_cell.angle_alpha   90.00
_cell.angle_beta   90.00
_cell.angle_gamma   90.00
#
_symmetry.space_group_name_H-M   'P 1'
#
loop_
_entity.id
_entity.type
_entity.pdbx_description
1 polymer ?
#
loop_
_entity_poly.entity_id
_entity_poly.type
_entity_poly.pdbx_seq_one_letter_code
_entity_poly.pdbx_strand_id
1 'polypeptide(L)'
;MSDGGIVRLDNVRSEVEIIADIAEGVLGQNGVDFSSFKTHRNIRKAIAHTIPGFEKIGEIDETKEEFQISGRTFHEPQFATPDGKAHFKVVPIPSLKGGDTEFQLTSVRSEGQFNTIVYEEEDTFRGIDNRWVVMMNADDMISLGVMENDRVDIHNETGIMKSVVVKSFDVTIGNVAAFFPEANVLIPAILDPRSKTPGFKSNAVKITPTPFT
;
A
#
# COMPACT_ATOMS: atom_id res chain seq x y z
N MET A 1 8.42 -5.20 24.97
CA MET A 1 7.59 -4.18 24.30
C MET A 1 8.53 -3.25 23.55
N SER A 2 8.07 -2.63 22.46
CA SER A 2 8.90 -1.65 21.78
C SER A 2 9.08 -0.43 22.70
N ASP A 3 10.31 -0.19 23.13
CA ASP A 3 10.72 0.94 23.96
C ASP A 3 11.61 1.92 23.16
N GLY A 4 11.41 1.96 21.83
CA GLY A 4 12.24 2.73 20.90
C GLY A 4 13.36 1.92 20.23
N GLY A 5 13.46 0.62 20.54
CA GLY A 5 14.47 -0.28 19.96
C GLY A 5 15.85 -0.12 20.61
N ILE A 6 16.88 -0.68 19.96
CA ILE A 6 18.27 -0.51 20.38
C ILE A 6 18.83 0.80 19.81
N VAL A 7 19.73 1.46 20.54
CA VAL A 7 20.53 2.56 20.01
C VAL A 7 21.51 1.97 18.99
N ARG A 8 21.20 2.10 17.70
CA ARG A 8 22.07 1.59 16.61
C ARG A 8 23.16 2.58 16.21
N LEU A 9 22.84 3.86 16.23
CA LEU A 9 23.75 4.96 15.91
C LEU A 9 23.60 6.01 17.01
N ASP A 10 24.69 6.67 17.38
CA ASP A 10 24.75 7.64 18.48
C ASP A 10 24.12 9.00 18.12
N ASN A 11 23.91 9.26 16.83
CA ASN A 11 23.38 10.50 16.29
C ASN A 11 21.93 10.41 15.79
N VAL A 12 21.26 9.26 15.95
CA VAL A 12 19.85 9.09 15.56
C VAL A 12 18.95 9.08 16.78
N ARG A 13 17.80 9.73 16.65
CA ARG A 13 16.78 9.85 17.70
C ARG A 13 15.54 9.08 17.29
N SER A 14 14.75 8.63 18.26
CA SER A 14 13.47 7.98 17.95
C SER A 14 12.47 8.98 17.36
N GLU A 15 11.54 8.49 16.54
CA GLU A 15 10.48 9.32 15.95
C GLU A 15 9.64 10.02 17.04
N VAL A 16 9.35 9.31 18.14
CA VAL A 16 8.62 9.85 19.29
C VAL A 16 9.36 11.02 19.93
N GLU A 17 10.68 10.91 20.13
CA GLU A 17 11.48 12.01 20.67
C GLU A 17 11.50 13.22 19.74
N ILE A 18 11.63 12.99 18.42
CA ILE A 18 11.63 14.08 17.43
C ILE A 18 10.29 14.82 17.46
N ILE A 19 9.17 14.09 17.45
CA ILE A 19 7.84 14.69 17.49
C ILE A 19 7.61 15.46 18.81
N ALA A 20 8.01 14.88 19.95
CA ALA A 20 7.90 15.53 21.25
C ALA A 20 8.72 16.83 21.33
N ASP A 21 9.97 16.82 20.87
CA ASP A 21 10.83 18.02 20.83
C ASP A 21 10.25 19.12 19.94
N ILE A 22 9.73 18.76 18.75
CA ILE A 22 9.08 19.73 17.86
C ILE A 22 7.86 20.35 18.56
N ALA A 23 7.04 19.53 19.20
CA ALA A 23 5.86 20.00 19.93
C ALA A 23 6.26 20.94 21.09
N GLU A 24 7.29 20.60 21.87
CA GLU A 24 7.84 21.46 22.92
C GLU A 24 8.36 22.79 22.35
N GLY A 25 9.09 22.75 21.25
CA GLY A 25 9.64 23.95 20.61
C GLY A 25 8.57 24.89 20.04
N VAL A 26 7.44 24.34 19.57
CA VAL A 26 6.35 25.12 18.96
C VAL A 26 5.30 25.57 19.98
N LEU A 27 4.93 24.71 20.92
CA LEU A 27 3.84 24.94 21.87
C LEU A 27 4.33 25.44 23.24
N GLY A 28 5.62 25.25 23.55
CA GLY A 28 6.19 25.55 24.86
C GLY A 28 5.55 24.71 25.97
N GLN A 29 5.39 25.31 27.14
CA GLN A 29 4.78 24.68 28.33
C GLN A 29 3.26 24.94 28.43
N ASN A 30 2.62 25.43 27.36
CA ASN A 30 1.20 25.76 27.37
C ASN A 30 0.37 24.52 27.01
N GLY A 31 -0.31 23.93 28.00
CA GLY A 31 -1.26 22.85 27.79
C GLY A 31 -0.67 21.49 28.14
N VAL A 32 -0.41 20.65 27.14
CA VAL A 32 0.05 19.27 27.32
C VAL A 32 1.58 19.24 27.42
N ASP A 33 2.11 18.60 28.46
CA ASP A 33 3.55 18.34 28.58
C ASP A 33 3.97 17.21 27.61
N PHE A 34 4.37 17.59 26.40
CA PHE A 34 4.81 16.67 25.37
C PHE A 34 6.13 15.95 25.72
N SER A 35 6.94 16.51 26.62
CA SER A 35 8.19 15.88 27.06
C SER A 35 7.93 14.52 27.70
N SER A 36 6.81 14.39 28.41
CA SER A 36 6.38 13.16 29.07
C SER A 36 6.18 12.00 28.08
N PHE A 37 5.83 12.29 26.82
CA PHE A 37 5.59 11.28 25.79
C PHE A 37 6.86 10.72 25.15
N LYS A 38 8.04 11.29 25.43
CA LYS A 38 9.33 10.66 25.07
C LYS A 38 9.48 9.27 25.70
N THR A 39 8.77 9.02 26.80
CA THR A 39 8.64 7.69 27.40
C THR A 39 7.45 6.94 26.80
N HIS A 40 7.72 5.89 26.00
CA HIS A 40 6.71 5.09 25.30
C HIS A 40 5.60 4.53 26.21
N ARG A 41 5.92 4.19 27.46
CA ARG A 41 4.93 3.78 28.48
C ARG A 41 3.86 4.84 28.72
N ASN A 42 4.22 6.12 28.73
CA ASN A 42 3.27 7.22 28.96
C ASN A 42 2.32 7.38 27.76
N ILE A 43 2.80 7.14 26.54
CA ILE A 43 1.95 7.08 25.34
C ILE A 43 0.93 5.94 25.47
N ARG A 44 1.38 4.73 25.82
CA ARG A 44 0.49 3.57 26.02
C ARG A 44 -0.55 3.85 27.11
N LYS A 45 -0.15 4.43 28.23
CA LYS A 45 -1.09 4.86 29.28
C LYS A 45 -2.08 5.90 28.76
N ALA A 46 -1.64 6.93 28.04
CA ALA A 46 -2.55 7.93 27.50
C ALA A 46 -3.57 7.31 26.53
N ILE A 47 -3.14 6.39 25.65
CA ILE A 47 -4.04 5.64 24.76
C ILE A 47 -5.07 4.85 25.59
N ALA A 48 -4.62 4.10 26.60
CA ALA A 48 -5.50 3.30 27.46
C ALA A 48 -6.58 4.14 28.17
N HIS A 49 -6.24 5.37 28.58
CA HIS A 49 -7.17 6.27 29.28
C HIS A 49 -8.13 7.01 28.34
N THR A 50 -7.80 7.11 27.05
CA THR A 50 -8.52 8.01 26.12
C THR A 50 -9.29 7.29 25.02
N ILE A 51 -8.85 6.09 24.62
CA ILE A 51 -9.45 5.33 23.51
C ILE A 51 -10.21 4.13 24.08
N PRO A 52 -11.55 4.12 24.03
CA PRO A 52 -12.34 2.97 24.49
C PRO A 52 -11.92 1.67 23.80
N GLY A 53 -11.80 0.60 24.59
CA GLY A 53 -11.41 -0.73 24.13
C GLY A 53 -9.90 -0.97 24.01
N PHE A 54 -9.07 0.04 24.29
CA PHE A 54 -7.62 -0.08 24.35
C PHE A 54 -7.05 -0.17 25.77
N GLU A 55 -7.88 -0.33 26.80
CA GLU A 55 -7.48 -0.24 28.21
C GLU A 55 -6.28 -1.16 28.53
N LYS A 56 -6.29 -2.38 27.99
CA LYS A 56 -5.22 -3.39 28.16
C LYS A 56 -3.84 -2.94 27.66
N ILE A 57 -3.77 -1.98 26.73
CA ILE A 57 -2.47 -1.45 26.26
C ILE A 57 -1.71 -0.72 27.38
N GLY A 58 -2.39 -0.23 28.40
CA GLY A 58 -1.78 0.47 29.53
C GLY A 58 -1.00 -0.43 30.48
N GLU A 59 -1.26 -1.74 30.44
CA GLU A 59 -0.68 -2.77 31.31
C GLU A 59 0.29 -3.71 30.57
N ILE A 60 0.39 -3.58 29.24
CA ILE A 60 1.16 -4.49 28.39
C ILE A 60 2.67 -4.49 28.69
N ASP A 61 3.17 -3.43 29.35
CA ASP A 61 4.56 -3.37 29.79
C ASP A 61 4.85 -4.36 30.91
N GLU A 62 3.90 -4.60 31.78
CA GLU A 62 4.00 -5.54 32.89
C GLU A 62 3.56 -6.94 32.48
N THR A 63 2.43 -7.06 31.78
CA THR A 63 1.82 -8.37 31.48
C THR A 63 2.48 -9.08 30.30
N LYS A 64 2.98 -8.31 29.31
CA LYS A 64 3.43 -8.82 28.00
C LYS A 64 2.38 -9.64 27.25
N GLU A 65 1.11 -9.50 27.61
CA GLU A 65 0.01 -10.25 27.00
C GLU A 65 -0.46 -9.60 25.70
N GLU A 66 -0.69 -10.42 24.68
CA GLU A 66 -1.43 -10.00 23.51
C GLU A 66 -2.91 -9.80 23.86
N PHE A 67 -3.55 -8.80 23.25
CA PHE A 67 -4.96 -8.53 23.47
C PHE A 67 -5.65 -8.14 22.17
N GLN A 68 -6.95 -8.39 22.12
CA GLN A 68 -7.83 -7.82 21.10
C GLN A 68 -8.45 -6.53 21.62
N ILE A 69 -8.60 -5.54 20.73
CA ILE A 69 -9.34 -4.32 21.04
C ILE A 69 -10.78 -4.71 21.38
N SER A 70 -11.27 -4.28 22.54
CA SER A 70 -12.60 -4.65 23.03
C SER A 70 -13.67 -4.25 22.01
N GLY A 71 -14.65 -5.12 21.77
CA GLY A 71 -15.74 -4.87 20.83
C GLY A 71 -15.37 -4.97 19.35
N ARG A 72 -14.16 -5.42 18.99
CA ARG A 72 -13.83 -5.74 17.58
C ARG A 72 -14.31 -7.12 17.13
N THR A 73 -14.32 -8.07 18.05
CA THR A 73 -14.78 -9.44 17.76
C THR A 73 -16.23 -9.56 18.16
N PHE A 74 -17.08 -9.84 17.18
CA PHE A 74 -18.51 -10.04 17.37
C PHE A 74 -18.81 -11.54 17.31
N HIS A 75 -19.22 -12.11 18.44
CA HIS A 75 -19.71 -13.49 18.49
C HIS A 75 -21.21 -13.59 18.17
N GLU A 76 -21.91 -12.45 18.25
CA GLU A 76 -23.32 -12.29 17.92
C GLU A 76 -23.47 -11.08 16.96
N PRO A 77 -24.45 -11.08 16.05
CA PRO A 77 -24.64 -10.00 15.08
C PRO A 77 -25.08 -8.71 15.78
N GLN A 78 -24.14 -7.78 15.96
CA GLN A 78 -24.38 -6.45 16.50
C GLN A 78 -23.96 -5.41 15.47
N PHE A 79 -24.86 -4.47 15.16
CA PHE A 79 -24.62 -3.42 14.18
C PHE A 79 -24.70 -2.05 14.83
N ALA A 80 -23.65 -1.24 14.68
CA ALA A 80 -23.59 0.14 15.15
C ALA A 80 -24.40 1.10 14.27
N THR A 81 -25.55 0.65 13.76
CA THR A 81 -26.53 1.47 13.04
C THR A 81 -27.63 1.94 13.99
N PRO A 82 -28.33 3.07 13.72
CA PRO A 82 -29.38 3.56 14.60
C PRO A 82 -30.53 2.58 14.86
N ASP A 83 -30.76 1.62 13.96
CA ASP A 83 -31.81 0.59 14.04
C ASP A 83 -31.29 -0.79 14.46
N GLY A 84 -29.97 -0.92 14.72
CA GLY A 84 -29.32 -2.16 15.14
C GLY A 84 -29.27 -3.25 14.07
N LYS A 85 -29.44 -2.92 12.78
CA LYS A 85 -29.49 -3.89 11.66
C LYS A 85 -28.47 -3.58 10.57
N ALA A 86 -28.07 -4.62 9.82
CA ALA A 86 -27.30 -4.45 8.60
C ALA A 86 -28.11 -3.69 7.53
N HIS A 87 -27.49 -2.70 6.88
CA HIS A 87 -28.11 -1.94 5.79
C HIS A 87 -27.57 -2.44 4.44
N PHE A 88 -28.36 -3.26 3.76
CA PHE A 88 -28.03 -3.71 2.40
C PHE A 88 -28.18 -2.56 1.42
N LYS A 89 -27.19 -2.39 0.53
CA LYS A 89 -27.21 -1.39 -0.53
C LYS A 89 -26.87 -2.05 -1.86
N VAL A 90 -27.63 -1.71 -2.89
CA VAL A 90 -27.28 -2.05 -4.28
C VAL A 90 -26.28 -1.01 -4.75
N VAL A 91 -25.14 -1.47 -5.27
CA VAL A 91 -24.10 -0.62 -5.85
C VAL A 91 -24.03 -0.94 -7.34
N PRO A 92 -24.10 0.08 -8.23
CA PRO A 92 -23.94 -0.16 -9.66
C PRO A 92 -22.52 -0.66 -9.95
N ILE A 93 -22.40 -1.61 -10.87
CA ILE A 93 -21.09 -2.06 -11.35
C ILE A 93 -20.51 -0.94 -12.23
N PRO A 94 -19.29 -0.46 -11.94
CA PRO A 94 -18.67 0.57 -12.78
C PRO A 94 -18.36 0.02 -14.17
N SER A 95 -18.51 0.85 -15.20
CA SER A 95 -18.06 0.51 -16.54
C SER A 95 -16.53 0.39 -16.57
N LEU A 96 -16.02 -0.61 -17.29
CA LEU A 96 -14.60 -0.73 -17.58
C LEU A 96 -14.16 0.49 -18.40
N LYS A 97 -13.03 1.08 -18.02
CA LYS A 97 -12.44 2.21 -18.73
C LYS A 97 -11.49 1.70 -19.79
N GLY A 98 -11.62 2.18 -21.02
CA GLY A 98 -10.68 1.94 -22.10
C GLY A 98 -11.31 1.23 -23.31
N GLY A 99 -10.64 1.29 -24.44
CA GLY A 99 -11.11 0.71 -25.72
C GLY A 99 -10.47 -0.63 -26.06
N ASP A 100 -10.85 -1.21 -27.20
CA ASP A 100 -10.39 -2.52 -27.69
C ASP A 100 -8.86 -2.64 -27.90
N THR A 101 -8.13 -1.53 -27.82
CA THR A 101 -6.67 -1.45 -28.01
C THR A 101 -5.92 -1.13 -26.72
N GLU A 102 -6.61 -1.10 -25.59
CA GLU A 102 -6.04 -0.76 -24.28
C GLU A 102 -6.09 -1.96 -23.33
N PHE A 103 -5.07 -2.06 -22.49
CA PHE A 103 -4.95 -3.06 -21.44
C PHE A 103 -5.32 -2.45 -20.09
N GLN A 104 -5.83 -3.29 -19.18
CA GLN A 104 -5.98 -2.93 -17.77
C GLN A 104 -4.71 -3.25 -16.99
N LEU A 105 -4.01 -2.20 -16.54
CA LEU A 105 -2.85 -2.32 -15.68
C LEU A 105 -3.26 -2.53 -14.22
N THR A 106 -2.69 -3.58 -13.62
CA THR A 106 -2.65 -3.80 -12.17
C THR A 106 -1.23 -3.68 -11.64
N SER A 107 -1.01 -2.78 -10.67
CA SER A 107 0.26 -2.78 -9.94
C SER A 107 0.31 -3.90 -8.89
N VAL A 108 1.45 -4.59 -8.77
CA VAL A 108 1.65 -5.69 -7.80
C VAL A 108 2.92 -5.49 -6.99
N ARG A 109 3.09 -6.26 -5.91
CA ARG A 109 4.34 -6.31 -5.14
C ARG A 109 4.96 -7.69 -5.28
N SER A 110 6.29 -7.72 -5.23
CA SER A 110 7.03 -8.98 -5.08
C SER A 110 7.02 -9.42 -3.60
N GLU A 111 7.45 -10.65 -3.37
CA GLU A 111 7.72 -11.25 -2.06
C GLU A 111 8.92 -10.60 -1.37
N GLY A 112 9.97 -10.25 -2.13
CA GLY A 112 11.19 -9.59 -1.66
C GLY A 112 11.02 -8.09 -1.39
N GLN A 113 9.79 -7.65 -1.07
CA GLN A 113 9.44 -6.24 -0.94
C GLN A 113 8.47 -6.00 0.22
N PHE A 114 8.66 -4.88 0.91
CA PHE A 114 7.65 -4.34 1.82
C PHE A 114 7.28 -2.91 1.43
N ASN A 115 6.08 -2.74 0.87
CA ASN A 115 5.63 -1.46 0.30
C ASN A 115 6.68 -0.87 -0.66
N THR A 116 7.22 0.31 -0.39
CA THR A 116 8.21 0.97 -1.26
C THR A 116 9.65 0.53 -0.98
N ILE A 117 9.87 -0.29 0.03
CA ILE A 117 11.20 -0.82 0.38
C ILE A 117 11.38 -2.13 -0.38
N VAL A 118 12.25 -2.09 -1.39
CA VAL A 118 12.66 -3.25 -2.17
C VAL A 118 13.88 -3.86 -1.49
N TYR A 119 13.78 -5.11 -1.07
CA TYR A 119 14.91 -5.88 -0.51
C TYR A 119 15.59 -6.70 -1.60
N GLU A 120 14.81 -7.19 -2.56
CA GLU A 120 15.28 -8.04 -3.65
C GLU A 120 14.68 -7.57 -4.98
N GLU A 121 15.52 -7.56 -6.02
CA GLU A 121 15.12 -7.21 -7.39
C GLU A 121 14.45 -8.38 -8.12
N GLU A 122 14.69 -9.59 -7.67
CA GLU A 122 14.12 -10.82 -8.21
C GLU A 122 12.75 -11.11 -7.55
N ASP A 123 11.86 -11.78 -8.28
CA ASP A 123 10.63 -12.37 -7.79
C ASP A 123 10.65 -13.86 -8.14
N THR A 124 11.10 -14.66 -7.19
CA THR A 124 11.26 -16.11 -7.27
C THR A 124 9.92 -16.82 -7.44
N PHE A 125 8.83 -16.26 -6.93
CA PHE A 125 7.49 -16.84 -7.06
C PHE A 125 6.98 -16.75 -8.49
N ARG A 126 7.41 -15.73 -9.23
CA ARG A 126 7.03 -15.50 -10.63
C ARG A 126 8.12 -15.86 -11.64
N GLY A 127 9.31 -16.23 -11.18
CA GLY A 127 10.46 -16.52 -12.04
C GLY A 127 10.97 -15.28 -12.78
N ILE A 128 10.87 -14.11 -12.17
CA ILE A 128 11.25 -12.83 -12.75
C ILE A 128 12.57 -12.36 -12.12
N ASP A 129 13.54 -12.00 -12.95
CA ASP A 129 14.91 -11.63 -12.56
C ASP A 129 15.11 -10.12 -12.35
N ASN A 130 14.15 -9.29 -12.76
CA ASN A 130 14.22 -7.84 -12.60
C ASN A 130 12.81 -7.23 -12.51
N ARG A 131 12.72 -6.06 -11.88
CA ARG A 131 11.41 -5.41 -11.62
C ARG A 131 10.89 -4.54 -12.76
N TRP A 132 11.71 -4.23 -13.76
CA TRP A 132 11.34 -3.36 -14.89
C TRP A 132 10.69 -4.17 -16.02
N VAL A 133 9.59 -4.85 -15.66
CA VAL A 133 8.88 -5.81 -16.50
C VAL A 133 7.39 -5.51 -16.60
N VAL A 134 6.78 -6.08 -17.64
CA VAL A 134 5.33 -6.21 -17.77
C VAL A 134 4.98 -7.67 -17.95
N MET A 135 4.14 -8.15 -17.05
CA MET A 135 3.56 -9.49 -17.09
C MET A 135 2.34 -9.47 -17.99
N MET A 136 2.35 -10.30 -19.02
CA MET A 136 1.34 -10.32 -20.07
C MET A 136 0.88 -11.74 -20.39
N ASN A 137 -0.38 -11.88 -20.78
CA ASN A 137 -0.90 -13.14 -21.29
C ASN A 137 -0.22 -13.49 -22.63
N ALA A 138 0.03 -14.76 -22.89
CA ALA A 138 0.65 -15.21 -24.13
C ALA A 138 -0.18 -14.85 -25.38
N ASP A 139 -1.51 -14.89 -25.33
CA ASP A 139 -2.37 -14.56 -26.47
C ASP A 139 -2.37 -13.05 -26.78
N ASP A 140 -2.27 -12.22 -25.74
CA ASP A 140 -2.09 -10.76 -25.89
C ASP A 140 -0.73 -10.45 -26.52
N MET A 141 0.32 -11.15 -26.09
CA MET A 141 1.66 -11.02 -26.68
C MET A 141 1.65 -11.36 -28.18
N ILE A 142 1.01 -12.48 -28.55
CA ILE A 142 0.83 -12.87 -29.96
C ILE A 142 0.07 -11.79 -30.74
N SER A 143 -1.02 -11.27 -30.16
CA SER A 143 -1.85 -10.24 -30.79
C SER A 143 -1.09 -8.93 -31.01
N LEU A 144 -0.15 -8.60 -30.12
CA LEU A 144 0.75 -7.45 -30.24
C LEU A 144 1.98 -7.72 -31.10
N GLY A 145 2.24 -8.98 -31.48
CA GLY A 145 3.44 -9.37 -32.21
C GLY A 145 4.74 -9.24 -31.40
N VAL A 146 4.66 -9.41 -30.08
CA VAL A 146 5.82 -9.37 -29.18
C VAL A 146 6.10 -10.75 -28.59
N MET A 147 7.36 -11.04 -28.28
CA MET A 147 7.80 -12.28 -27.65
C MET A 147 8.27 -12.03 -26.22
N GLU A 148 8.45 -13.11 -25.47
CA GLU A 148 9.04 -13.01 -24.14
C GLU A 148 10.46 -12.43 -24.21
N ASN A 149 10.76 -11.52 -23.30
CA ASN A 149 11.97 -10.71 -23.22
C ASN A 149 12.12 -9.59 -24.27
N ASP A 150 11.14 -9.40 -25.15
CA ASP A 150 11.08 -8.19 -25.97
C ASP A 150 10.87 -6.94 -25.09
N ARG A 151 11.12 -5.77 -25.68
CA ARG A 151 10.97 -4.48 -25.00
C ARG A 151 9.79 -3.71 -25.58
N VAL A 152 8.97 -3.17 -24.69
CA VAL A 152 7.79 -2.37 -25.01
C VAL A 152 7.75 -1.10 -24.17
N ASP A 153 7.09 -0.08 -24.70
CA ASP A 153 6.71 1.10 -23.95
C ASP A 153 5.26 0.95 -23.48
N ILE A 154 5.01 1.20 -22.20
CA ILE A 154 3.68 1.19 -21.59
C ILE A 154 3.34 2.62 -21.21
N HIS A 155 2.20 3.13 -21.66
CA HIS A 155 1.87 4.53 -21.45
C HIS A 155 0.37 4.79 -21.34
N ASN A 156 0.03 5.91 -20.69
CA ASN A 156 -1.30 6.50 -20.70
C ASN A 156 -1.17 8.03 -20.58
N GLU A 157 -2.28 8.72 -20.29
CA GLU A 157 -2.28 10.18 -20.12
C GLU A 157 -1.46 10.67 -18.90
N THR A 158 -1.15 9.78 -17.95
CA THR A 158 -0.39 10.10 -16.74
C THR A 158 1.11 10.09 -17.00
N GLY A 159 1.59 9.12 -17.79
CA GLY A 159 3.01 8.93 -18.01
C GLY A 159 3.36 7.71 -18.85
N ILE A 160 4.64 7.34 -18.80
CA ILE A 160 5.23 6.26 -19.60
C ILE A 160 6.30 5.50 -18.81
N MET A 161 6.23 4.17 -18.88
CA MET A 161 7.35 3.29 -18.58
C MET A 161 7.97 2.86 -19.92
N LYS A 162 9.23 3.26 -20.14
CA LYS A 162 9.92 2.96 -21.41
C LYS A 162 10.69 1.66 -21.34
N SER A 163 10.80 0.98 -22.47
CA SER A 163 11.71 -0.15 -22.68
C SER A 163 11.55 -1.24 -21.60
N VAL A 164 10.31 -1.51 -21.22
CA VAL A 164 9.89 -2.50 -20.22
C VAL A 164 10.00 -3.89 -20.84
N VAL A 165 10.56 -4.85 -20.10
CA VAL A 165 10.75 -6.22 -20.59
C VAL A 165 9.43 -6.99 -20.48
N VAL A 166 8.99 -7.61 -21.58
CA VAL A 166 7.80 -8.46 -21.59
C VAL A 166 8.11 -9.80 -20.93
N LYS A 167 7.29 -10.22 -19.98
CA LYS A 167 7.33 -11.55 -19.36
C LYS A 167 5.98 -12.22 -19.56
N SER A 168 5.99 -13.45 -20.09
CA SER A 168 4.76 -14.24 -20.20
C SER A 168 4.32 -14.65 -18.80
N PHE A 169 3.06 -14.40 -18.46
CA PHE A 169 2.51 -14.74 -17.16
C PHE A 169 1.02 -15.03 -17.29
N ASP A 170 0.48 -15.84 -16.37
CA ASP A 170 -0.95 -16.18 -16.31
C ASP A 170 -1.78 -15.01 -15.74
N VAL A 171 -1.86 -13.93 -16.52
CA VAL A 171 -2.80 -12.82 -16.33
C VAL A 171 -3.96 -12.99 -17.32
N THR A 172 -5.15 -12.55 -16.94
CA THR A 172 -6.33 -12.59 -17.82
C THR A 172 -6.09 -11.73 -19.07
N ILE A 173 -6.46 -12.24 -20.25
CA ILE A 173 -6.43 -11.51 -21.54
C ILE A 173 -6.98 -10.09 -21.39
N GLY A 174 -6.31 -9.11 -22.00
CA GLY A 174 -6.63 -7.68 -21.89
C GLY A 174 -6.18 -7.03 -20.58
N ASN A 175 -5.48 -7.75 -19.71
CA ASN A 175 -4.90 -7.22 -18.47
C ASN A 175 -3.39 -7.41 -18.48
N VAL A 176 -2.70 -6.51 -17.80
CA VAL A 176 -1.25 -6.59 -17.59
C VAL A 176 -0.90 -6.26 -16.15
N ALA A 177 0.20 -6.80 -15.67
CA ALA A 177 0.72 -6.48 -14.36
C ALA A 177 2.15 -5.92 -14.44
N ALA A 178 2.45 -4.95 -13.59
CA ALA A 178 3.79 -4.41 -13.42
C ALA A 178 4.04 -4.13 -11.94
N PHE A 179 5.30 -4.10 -11.54
CA PHE A 179 5.63 -3.94 -10.13
C PHE A 179 5.37 -2.50 -9.62
N PHE A 180 4.94 -2.40 -8.37
CA PHE A 180 4.97 -1.19 -7.57
C PHE A 180 6.34 -1.11 -6.90
N PRO A 181 7.01 0.06 -6.83
CA PRO A 181 6.54 1.38 -7.25
C PRO A 181 6.83 1.72 -8.72
N GLU A 182 7.44 0.84 -9.50
CA GLU A 182 7.88 1.09 -10.88
C GLU A 182 6.74 1.61 -11.76
N ALA A 183 5.55 1.01 -11.62
CA ALA A 183 4.34 1.37 -12.35
C ALA A 183 3.65 2.65 -11.88
N ASN A 184 4.10 3.30 -10.80
CA ASN A 184 3.42 4.50 -10.26
C ASN A 184 3.35 5.65 -11.27
N VAL A 185 4.29 5.73 -12.22
CA VAL A 185 4.27 6.72 -13.29
C VAL A 185 3.03 6.61 -14.20
N LEU A 186 2.35 5.46 -14.18
CA LEU A 186 1.13 5.19 -14.94
C LEU A 186 -0.15 5.31 -14.09
N ILE A 187 -0.03 5.59 -12.79
CA ILE A 187 -1.18 5.66 -11.87
C ILE A 187 -1.62 7.12 -11.74
N PRO A 188 -2.82 7.48 -12.25
CA PRO A 188 -3.32 8.84 -12.15
C PRO A 188 -3.62 9.20 -10.69
N ALA A 189 -3.44 10.48 -10.35
CA ALA A 189 -3.86 11.04 -9.06
C ALA A 189 -5.39 11.23 -8.95
N ILE A 190 -6.17 10.33 -9.56
CA ILE A 190 -7.63 10.28 -9.44
C ILE A 190 -7.96 9.49 -8.20
N LEU A 191 -8.66 10.13 -7.27
CA LEU A 191 -8.94 9.58 -5.95
C LEU A 191 -10.42 9.18 -5.83
N ASP A 192 -10.68 8.09 -5.12
CA ASP A 192 -12.04 7.74 -4.70
C ASP A 192 -12.67 8.93 -3.94
N PRO A 193 -13.87 9.40 -4.29
CA PRO A 193 -14.45 10.61 -3.70
C PRO A 193 -14.60 10.54 -2.19
N ARG A 194 -14.80 9.35 -1.62
CA ARG A 194 -15.05 9.13 -0.19
C ARG A 194 -13.75 8.88 0.59
N SER A 195 -12.99 7.86 0.20
CA SER A 195 -11.80 7.40 0.92
C SER A 195 -10.53 8.13 0.53
N LYS A 196 -10.55 8.86 -0.59
CA LYS A 196 -9.37 9.52 -1.20
C LYS A 196 -8.27 8.54 -1.61
N THR A 197 -8.59 7.25 -1.75
CA THR A 197 -7.64 6.22 -2.20
C THR A 197 -7.45 6.28 -3.73
N PRO A 198 -6.20 6.27 -4.25
CA PRO A 198 -5.94 6.14 -5.69
C PRO A 198 -6.28 4.75 -6.25
N GLY A 199 -6.62 4.70 -7.54
CA GLY A 199 -6.92 3.44 -8.25
C GLY A 199 -5.67 2.70 -8.70
N PHE A 200 -5.08 1.84 -7.86
CA PHE A 200 -3.85 1.11 -8.20
C PHE A 200 -4.02 -0.18 -9.02
N LYS A 201 -5.27 -0.65 -9.20
CA LYS A 201 -5.60 -2.01 -9.65
C LYS A 201 -6.33 -2.09 -10.99
N SER A 202 -6.67 -0.96 -11.60
CA SER A 202 -7.30 -0.92 -12.91
C SER A 202 -7.06 0.46 -13.51
N ASN A 203 -6.07 0.54 -14.39
CA ASN A 203 -5.78 1.72 -15.18
C ASN A 203 -5.64 1.33 -16.64
N ALA A 204 -6.36 2.00 -17.53
CA ALA A 204 -6.19 1.82 -18.95
C ALA A 204 -4.78 2.27 -19.36
N VAL A 205 -4.07 1.40 -20.08
CA VAL A 205 -2.75 1.67 -20.65
C VAL A 205 -2.67 1.15 -22.08
N LYS A 206 -1.81 1.77 -22.88
CA LYS A 206 -1.42 1.29 -24.20
C LYS A 206 -0.02 0.69 -24.12
N ILE A 207 0.20 -0.35 -24.91
CA ILE A 207 1.48 -1.01 -25.03
C ILE A 207 1.91 -0.90 -26.49
N THR A 208 3.13 -0.39 -26.70
CA THR A 208 3.70 -0.20 -28.04
C THR A 208 5.07 -0.87 -28.10
N PRO A 209 5.36 -1.67 -29.13
CA PRO A 209 6.69 -2.23 -29.31
C PRO A 209 7.75 -1.13 -29.39
N THR A 210 8.85 -1.28 -28.64
CA THR A 210 9.98 -0.35 -28.76
C THR A 210 10.74 -0.69 -30.06
N PRO A 211 10.94 0.25 -31.00
CA PRO A 211 11.73 -0.01 -32.20
C PRO A 211 13.15 -0.47 -31.82
N PHE A 212 13.68 -1.45 -32.53
CA PHE A 212 15.11 -1.81 -32.43
C PHE A 212 15.93 -0.53 -32.72
N THR A 213 16.65 -0.03 -31.71
CA THR A 213 17.64 1.05 -31.85
C THR A 213 19.02 0.48 -31.58
#